data_AF-A0A2G9Q2P2-F1
#
_entry.id   AF-A0A2G9Q2P2-F1
#
_cell.length_a   1.000
_cell.length_b   1.000
_cell.length_c   1.000
_cell.angle_alpha   90.00
_cell.angle_beta   90.00
_cell.angle_gamma   90.00
#
_symmetry.space_group_name_H-M   'P 1'
#
loop_
_entity.id
_entity.type
_entity.pdbx_description
1 polymer ?
#
loop_
_entity_poly.entity_id
_entity_poly.type
_entity_poly.pdbx_seq_one_letter_code
_entity_poly.pdbx_strand_id
1 'polypeptide(L)'
;MGRKKRMSNSLAVQVDAEGKIKYDAIARQGQGKEKVIYSKYTDLVPKEVMNEDDPDLQRPDEEAVRELTDKTRQALDKAVSQKIAAAMPVRAADKLAPAQYI
;
A
#
# COMPACT_ATOMS: atom_id res chain seq x y z
N MET A 1 -11.17 -1.76 33.59
CA MET A 1 -10.83 -3.01 32.89
C MET A 1 -11.24 -4.17 33.79
N GLY A 2 -12.07 -5.13 33.36
CA GLY A 2 -12.45 -6.26 34.22
C GLY A 2 -13.93 -6.67 34.26
N ARG A 3 -14.81 -6.09 33.43
CA ARG A 3 -16.17 -6.61 33.24
C ARG A 3 -16.28 -7.33 31.90
N LYS A 4 -16.95 -8.49 31.89
CA LYS A 4 -17.24 -9.27 30.68
C LYS A 4 -18.06 -8.39 29.72
N LYS A 5 -17.45 -7.92 28.63
CA LYS A 5 -18.13 -7.07 27.64
C LYS A 5 -19.15 -7.91 26.88
N ARG A 6 -20.33 -7.34 26.65
CA ARG A 6 -21.30 -7.91 25.68
C ARG A 6 -20.70 -7.81 24.28
N MET A 7 -20.96 -8.80 23.44
CA MET A 7 -20.61 -8.76 22.02
C MET A 7 -21.28 -7.54 21.39
N SER A 8 -20.47 -6.65 20.81
CA SER A 8 -20.92 -5.41 20.18
C SER A 8 -20.23 -5.27 18.82
N ASN A 9 -20.97 -4.80 17.82
CA ASN A 9 -20.48 -4.58 16.45
C ASN A 9 -19.83 -3.19 16.27
N SER A 10 -19.51 -2.50 17.37
CA SER A 10 -18.88 -1.19 17.35
C SER A 10 -17.36 -1.33 17.19
N LEU A 11 -16.78 -0.53 16.29
CA LEU A 11 -15.32 -0.41 16.21
C LEU A 11 -14.77 0.18 17.52
N ALA A 12 -13.66 -0.37 18.01
CA ALA A 12 -13.00 0.15 19.19
C ALA A 12 -12.48 1.57 18.92
N VAL A 13 -12.79 2.50 19.82
CA VAL A 13 -12.27 3.87 19.75
C VAL A 13 -10.76 3.82 19.95
N GLN A 14 -10.02 4.18 18.91
CA GLN A 14 -8.57 4.25 18.93
C GLN A 14 -8.13 5.69 19.25
N VAL A 15 -6.98 5.81 19.90
CA VAL A 15 -6.37 7.11 20.25
C VAL A 15 -5.03 7.21 19.53
N ASP A 16 -4.67 8.41 19.08
CA ASP A 16 -3.34 8.68 18.50
C ASP A 16 -2.28 8.98 19.56
N ALA A 17 -1.04 9.13 19.11
CA ALA A 17 0.09 9.40 20.00
C ALA A 17 -0.04 10.75 20.72
N GLU A 18 -0.87 11.67 20.20
CA GLU A 18 -1.16 12.98 20.79
C GLU A 18 -2.35 12.93 21.77
N GLY A 19 -2.99 11.78 21.93
CA GLY A 19 -4.15 11.62 22.81
C GLY A 19 -5.49 11.99 22.18
N LYS A 20 -5.55 12.30 20.88
CA LYS A 20 -6.80 12.59 20.16
C LYS A 20 -7.45 11.30 19.69
N ILE A 21 -8.79 11.30 19.66
CA ILE A 21 -9.56 10.17 19.15
C ILE A 21 -9.34 10.05 17.63
N LYS A 22 -8.94 8.87 17.16
CA LYS A 22 -8.75 8.56 15.75
C LYS A 22 -10.09 8.31 15.06
N TYR A 23 -10.79 9.39 14.70
CA TYR A 23 -11.98 9.31 13.84
C TYR A 23 -11.64 8.81 12.42
N ASP A 24 -10.38 8.94 11.99
CA ASP A 24 -9.85 8.39 10.74
C ASP A 24 -10.01 6.85 10.64
N ALA A 25 -10.18 6.15 11.77
CA ALA A 25 -10.44 4.71 11.75
C ALA A 25 -11.75 4.35 11.00
N ILE A 26 -12.70 5.29 10.92
CA ILE A 26 -13.92 5.14 10.12
C ILE A 26 -13.59 5.29 8.63
N ALA A 27 -12.80 6.30 8.26
CA ALA A 27 -12.38 6.52 6.88
C ALA A 27 -11.47 5.39 6.34
N ARG A 28 -10.67 4.78 7.22
CA ARG A 28 -9.82 3.61 6.91
C ARG A 28 -10.55 2.28 6.88
N GLN A 29 -11.85 2.23 7.20
CA GLN A 29 -12.59 0.98 7.22
C GLN A 29 -12.58 0.33 5.82
N GLY A 30 -12.08 -0.90 5.73
CA GLY A 30 -11.93 -1.64 4.47
C GLY A 30 -10.70 -1.28 3.62
N GLN A 31 -9.87 -0.34 4.08
CA GLN A 31 -8.60 0.01 3.41
C GLN A 31 -7.42 -0.72 4.06
N GLY A 32 -6.36 -0.93 3.28
CA GLY A 32 -5.09 -1.43 3.81
C GLY A 32 -4.51 -0.49 4.85
N LYS A 33 -3.89 -1.03 5.91
CA LYS A 33 -3.33 -0.23 7.01
C LYS A 33 -2.31 0.81 6.54
N GLU A 34 -1.56 0.49 5.49
CA GLU A 34 -0.51 1.33 4.92
C GLU A 34 -1.02 2.36 3.91
N LYS A 35 -2.29 2.28 3.49
CA LYS A 35 -2.85 3.26 2.56
C LYS A 35 -2.96 4.61 3.24
N VAL A 36 -2.40 5.65 2.64
CA VAL A 36 -2.50 7.02 3.16
C VAL A 36 -3.89 7.58 2.84
N ILE A 37 -4.57 8.12 3.85
CA ILE A 37 -5.87 8.81 3.74
C ILE A 37 -5.75 10.12 4.50
N TYR A 38 -6.10 11.21 3.83
CA TYR A 38 -6.15 12.55 4.41
C TYR A 38 -7.57 12.79 4.94
N SER A 39 -7.69 12.91 6.25
CA SER A 39 -8.99 13.04 6.93
C SER A 39 -9.01 14.16 7.97
N LYS A 40 -7.87 14.81 8.20
CA LYS A 40 -7.70 15.83 9.24
C LYS A 40 -7.67 17.21 8.60
N TYR A 41 -8.13 18.23 9.33
CA TYR A 41 -8.01 19.62 8.87
C TYR A 41 -6.55 20.04 8.66
N THR A 42 -5.63 19.48 9.44
CA THR A 42 -4.18 19.67 9.26
C THR A 42 -3.68 19.34 7.87
N ASP A 43 -4.37 18.43 7.16
CA ASP A 43 -3.99 18.00 5.82
C ASP A 43 -4.48 18.98 4.74
N LEU A 44 -5.43 19.87 5.08
CA LEU A 44 -5.96 20.91 4.18
C LEU A 44 -5.16 22.21 4.26
N VAL A 45 -4.33 22.38 5.29
CA VAL A 45 -3.54 23.59 5.47
C VAL A 45 -2.36 23.55 4.49
N PRO A 46 -2.14 24.61 3.69
CA PRO A 46 -1.00 24.65 2.77
C PRO A 46 0.31 24.61 3.56
N LYS A 47 1.25 23.82 3.07
CA LYS A 47 2.63 23.83 3.57
C LYS A 47 3.40 24.86 2.76
N GLU A 48 4.04 25.80 3.46
CA GLU A 48 4.89 26.80 2.82
C GLU A 48 6.20 26.16 2.38
N VAL A 49 6.59 26.38 1.12
CA VAL A 49 7.91 26.01 0.62
C VAL A 49 8.86 27.11 1.06
N MET A 50 9.68 26.82 2.07
CA MET A 50 10.57 27.81 2.68
C MET A 50 11.84 28.04 1.85
N ASN A 51 12.29 27.04 1.08
CA ASN A 51 13.50 27.10 0.25
C ASN A 51 13.31 26.29 -1.04
N GLU A 52 13.91 26.75 -2.14
CA GLU A 52 13.86 26.05 -3.45
C GLU A 52 14.68 24.75 -3.47
N ASP A 53 15.71 24.64 -2.63
CA ASP A 53 16.61 23.47 -2.52
C ASP A 53 16.25 22.52 -1.35
N ASP A 54 14.98 22.45 -0.96
CA ASP A 54 14.54 21.59 0.14
C ASP A 54 14.79 20.09 -0.19
N PRO A 55 15.57 19.35 0.62
CA PRO A 55 15.85 17.93 0.38
C PRO A 55 14.60 17.06 0.38
N ASP A 56 13.51 17.45 1.04
CA ASP A 56 12.25 16.70 1.06
C ASP A 56 11.49 16.77 -0.29
N LEU A 57 11.78 17.78 -1.11
CA LEU A 57 11.17 18.02 -2.42
C LEU A 57 12.03 17.49 -3.58
N GLN A 58 13.24 17.01 -3.30
CA GLN A 58 14.12 16.47 -4.31
C GLN A 58 13.64 15.11 -4.82
N ARG A 59 13.93 14.84 -6.10
CA ARG A 59 13.69 13.52 -6.67
C ARG A 59 14.59 12.51 -5.95
N PRO A 60 14.10 11.29 -5.67
CA PRO A 60 14.94 10.23 -5.15
C PRO A 60 16.16 9.97 -6.05
N ASP A 61 17.20 9.36 -5.48
CA ASP A 61 18.45 9.07 -6.16
C ASP A 61 18.24 8.34 -7.49
N GLU A 62 19.09 8.64 -8.49
CA GLU A 62 18.98 8.01 -9.81
C GLU A 62 19.08 6.49 -9.75
N GLU A 63 19.88 5.96 -8.83
CA GLU A 63 20.00 4.51 -8.60
C GLU A 63 18.70 3.90 -8.08
N ALA A 64 18.04 4.55 -7.12
CA ALA A 64 16.74 4.11 -6.60
C ALA A 64 15.66 4.16 -7.69
N VAL A 65 15.68 5.17 -8.56
CA VAL A 65 14.77 5.27 -9.72
C VAL A 65 15.02 4.13 -10.71
N ARG A 66 16.29 3.80 -11.00
CA ARG A 66 16.64 2.67 -11.89
C ARG A 66 16.19 1.34 -11.29
N GLU A 67 16.47 1.10 -10.01
CA GLU A 67 16.04 -0.11 -9.32
C GLU A 67 14.50 -0.27 -9.31
N LEU A 68 13.78 0.81 -9.02
CA LEU A 68 12.31 0.82 -9.07
C LEU A 68 11.79 0.56 -10.49
N THR A 69 12.47 1.11 -11.50
CA THR A 69 12.13 0.91 -12.91
C THR A 69 12.31 -0.55 -13.30
N ASP A 70 13.42 -1.18 -12.92
CA ASP A 70 13.67 -2.59 -13.23
C ASP A 70 12.68 -3.52 -12.51
N LYS A 71 12.38 -3.26 -11.24
CA LYS A 71 11.36 -4.02 -10.49
C LYS A 71 9.98 -3.89 -11.14
N THR A 72 9.61 -2.68 -11.52
CA THR A 72 8.30 -2.40 -12.15
C THR A 72 8.23 -3.05 -13.53
N ARG A 73 9.30 -2.97 -14.33
CA ARG A 73 9.41 -3.60 -15.65
C ARG A 73 9.22 -5.11 -15.55
N GLN A 74 9.94 -5.78 -14.65
CA GLN A 74 9.81 -7.22 -14.43
C GLN A 74 8.39 -7.63 -14.01
N ALA A 75 7.75 -6.85 -13.14
CA ALA A 75 6.37 -7.12 -12.72
C ALA A 75 5.36 -6.97 -13.86
N LEU A 76 5.53 -5.95 -14.71
CA LEU A 76 4.70 -5.74 -15.89
C LEU A 76 4.91 -6.84 -16.94
N ASP A 77 6.15 -7.24 -17.21
CA ASP A 77 6.47 -8.33 -18.13
C ASP A 77 5.85 -9.66 -17.67
N LYS A 78 5.83 -9.92 -16.36
CA LYS A 78 5.14 -11.08 -15.78
C LYS A 78 3.62 -11.01 -15.99
N ALA A 79 3.01 -9.85 -15.79
CA ALA A 79 1.58 -9.68 -16.02
C ALA A 79 1.21 -9.83 -17.51
N VAL A 80 2.02 -9.27 -18.40
CA VAL A 80 1.81 -9.32 -19.85
C VAL A 80 2.01 -10.74 -20.39
N SER A 81 3.06 -11.44 -19.97
CA SER A 81 3.28 -12.84 -20.38
C SER A 81 2.12 -13.77 -19.98
N GLN A 82 1.53 -13.58 -18.80
CA GLN A 82 0.32 -14.30 -18.40
C GLN A 82 -0.89 -13.98 -19.30
N LYS A 83 -1.06 -12.72 -19.70
CA LYS A 83 -2.12 -12.31 -20.63
C LYS A 83 -1.90 -12.89 -22.03
N ILE A 84 -0.66 -12.85 -22.53
CA ILE A 84 -0.29 -13.44 -23.83
C ILE A 84 -0.54 -14.95 -23.81
N ALA A 85 -0.12 -15.66 -22.76
CA ALA A 85 -0.34 -17.10 -22.62
C ALA A 85 -1.82 -17.49 -22.53
N ALA A 86 -2.71 -16.59 -22.10
CA ALA A 86 -4.15 -16.80 -22.15
C ALA A 86 -4.74 -16.53 -23.55
N ALA A 87 -4.13 -15.67 -24.35
CA ALA A 87 -4.56 -15.35 -25.71
C ALA A 87 -3.99 -16.32 -26.77
N MET A 88 -2.94 -17.08 -26.46
CA MET A 88 -2.39 -18.07 -27.38
C MET A 88 -3.36 -19.26 -27.56
N PRO A 89 -3.70 -19.66 -28.81
CA PRO A 89 -4.69 -20.71 -29.11
C PRO A 89 -4.33 -22.09 -28.56
N VAL A 90 -3.04 -22.39 -28.45
CA VAL A 90 -2.51 -23.64 -27.89
C VAL A 90 -1.64 -23.31 -26.69
N ARG A 91 -2.04 -23.77 -25.51
CA ARG A 91 -1.16 -23.79 -24.35
C ARG A 91 -0.27 -25.02 -24.48
N ALA A 92 1.05 -24.84 -24.44
CA ALA A 92 1.94 -25.96 -24.18
C ALA A 92 1.52 -26.61 -22.87
N ALA A 93 1.35 -27.93 -22.84
CA ALA A 93 1.00 -28.64 -21.62
C ALA A 93 2.01 -28.32 -20.52
N ASP A 94 1.52 -28.02 -19.32
CA ASP A 94 2.37 -27.73 -18.17
C ASP A 94 3.30 -28.92 -17.93
N LYS A 95 4.61 -28.69 -18.03
CA LYS A 95 5.60 -29.70 -17.66
C LYS A 95 5.49 -29.93 -16.15
N LEU A 96 5.36 -31.19 -15.73
CA LEU A 96 5.33 -31.58 -14.32
C LEU A 96 6.55 -30.96 -13.60
N ALA A 97 6.28 -30.06 -12.65
CA ALA A 97 7.30 -29.43 -11.84
C ALA A 97 8.00 -30.49 -10.94
N PRO A 98 9.27 -30.28 -10.57
CA PRO A 98 9.94 -31.15 -9.60
C PRO A 98 9.18 -31.14 -8.26
N ALA A 99 9.14 -32.28 -7.57
CA ALA A 99 8.45 -32.40 -6.29
C ALA A 99 9.00 -31.37 -5.28
N GLN A 100 8.11 -30.52 -4.76
CA GLN A 100 8.42 -29.52 -3.75
C GLN A 100 7.70 -29.90 -2.46
N TYR A 101 8.46 -30.20 -1.40
CA TYR A 101 7.93 -30.40 -0.05
C TYR A 101 7.91 -29.03 0.66
N ILE A 102 6.78 -28.67 1.27
CA ILE A 102 6.56 -27.40 2.00
C ILE A 102 6.87 -27.61 3.47
#